data_AF-A0A1C6DWS0-F1
#
_entry.id   AF-A0A1C6DWS0-F1
#
_cell.length_a   1.000
_cell.length_b   1.000
_cell.length_c   1.000
_cell.angle_alpha   90.00
_cell.angle_beta   90.00
_cell.angle_gamma   90.00
#
_symmetry.space_group_name_H-M   'P 1'
#
loop_
_entity.id
_entity.type
_entity.pdbx_description
1 polymer ?
#
loop_
_entity_poly.entity_id
_entity_poly.type
_entity_poly.pdbx_seq_one_letter_code
_entity_poly.pdbx_strand_id
1 'polypeptide(L)' 'MDKFTVEEINLMCVFEGQDRMGMVADIENVIPHIQDSDMVELAEQVLEKLEAMSDEEFAQVALEAAE' A
#
# COMPACT_ATOMS: atom_id res chain seq x y z
N MET A 1 -5.71 -14.59 -7.99
CA MET A 1 -5.03 -14.32 -6.70
C MET A 1 -4.83 -12.84 -6.68
N ASP A 2 -5.53 -12.17 -5.78
CA ASP A 2 -5.36 -10.73 -5.56
C ASP A 2 -3.90 -10.48 -5.14
N LYS A 3 -3.26 -9.46 -5.74
CA LYS A 3 -1.85 -9.13 -5.46
C LYS A 3 -1.65 -8.63 -4.01
N PHE A 4 -2.73 -8.11 -3.43
CA PHE A 4 -2.77 -7.57 -2.09
C PHE A 4 -3.80 -8.32 -1.24
N THR A 5 -3.55 -8.40 0.07
CA THR A 5 -4.51 -8.86 1.07
C THR A 5 -5.52 -7.77 1.39
N VAL A 6 -6.59 -8.11 2.11
CA VAL A 6 -7.59 -7.14 2.57
C VAL A 6 -6.96 -6.07 3.47
N GLU A 7 -6.02 -6.45 4.34
CA GLU A 7 -5.33 -5.52 5.25
C GLU A 7 -4.43 -4.54 4.47
N GLU A 8 -3.73 -5.05 3.47
CA GLU A 8 -2.89 -4.24 2.57
C GLU A 8 -3.73 -3.27 1.74
N ILE A 9 -4.84 -3.73 1.17
CA ILE A 9 -5.79 -2.86 0.46
C ILE A 9 -6.34 -1.78 1.39
N ASN A 10 -6.74 -2.14 2.61
CA ASN A 10 -7.25 -1.19 3.59
C ASN A 10 -6.20 -0.12 3.95
N LEU A 11 -4.93 -0.50 4.08
CA LEU A 11 -3.83 0.45 4.28
C LEU A 11 -3.67 1.37 3.06
N MET A 12 -3.65 0.80 1.85
CA MET A 12 -3.50 1.56 0.60
C MET A 12 -4.66 2.54 0.36
N CYS A 13 -5.89 2.19 0.75
CA CYS A 13 -7.05 3.08 0.66
C CYS A 13 -6.89 4.37 1.49
N VAL A 14 -6.06 4.38 2.54
CA VAL A 14 -5.74 5.60 3.29
C VAL A 14 -5.01 6.63 2.41
N PHE A 15 -4.27 6.14 1.41
CA PHE A 15 -3.49 6.93 0.45
C PHE A 15 -4.15 6.92 -0.94
N GLU A 16 -5.47 6.74 -1.04
CA GLU A 16 -6.15 6.73 -2.34
C GLU A 16 -6.04 8.08 -3.08
N GLY A 17 -6.08 8.04 -4.42
CA GLY A 17 -6.14 9.25 -5.27
C GLY A 17 -4.79 9.73 -5.80
N GLN A 18 -3.73 8.94 -5.61
CA GLN A 18 -2.37 9.19 -6.07
C GLN A 18 -1.89 8.04 -6.98
N ASP A 19 -0.86 8.31 -7.77
CA ASP A 19 -0.21 7.27 -8.56
C ASP A 19 0.66 6.35 -7.69
N ARG A 20 1.17 5.25 -8.28
CA ARG A 20 1.97 4.24 -7.58
C ARG A 20 3.17 4.86 -6.86
N MET A 21 3.85 5.82 -7.49
CA MET A 21 5.05 6.45 -6.94
C MET A 21 4.72 7.41 -5.80
N GLY A 22 3.61 8.15 -5.90
CA GLY A 22 3.06 8.94 -4.81
C GLY A 22 2.78 8.06 -3.59
N MET A 23 2.10 6.93 -3.81
CA MET A 23 1.73 6.01 -2.73
C MET A 23 2.94 5.42 -2.02
N VAL A 24 3.97 5.03 -2.78
CA VAL A 24 5.26 4.60 -2.22
C VAL A 24 5.84 5.70 -1.32
N ALA A 25 5.96 6.93 -1.82
CA ALA A 25 6.54 8.02 -1.06
C ALA A 25 5.75 8.35 0.23
N ASP A 26 4.41 8.33 0.16
CA ASP A 26 3.57 8.58 1.33
C ASP A 26 3.69 7.46 2.37
N ILE A 27 3.75 6.19 1.93
CA ILE A 27 3.97 5.04 2.83
C ILE A 27 5.34 5.14 3.51
N GLU A 28 6.42 5.42 2.76
CA GLU A 28 7.76 5.63 3.33
C GLU A 28 7.78 6.74 4.39
N ASN A 29 7.04 7.81 4.15
CA ASN A 29 6.96 8.94 5.08
C ASN A 29 6.22 8.60 6.38
N VAL A 30 5.22 7.70 6.34
CA VAL A 30 4.45 7.35 7.55
C VAL A 30 5.10 6.28 8.41
N ILE A 31 5.90 5.37 7.84
CA ILE A 31 6.53 4.25 8.58
C ILE A 31 7.23 4.71 9.87
N PRO A 32 8.07 5.77 9.88
CA PRO A 32 8.73 6.25 11.10
C PRO A 32 7.78 6.78 12.19
N HIS A 33 6.52 7.04 11.84
CA HIS A 33 5.49 7.54 12.73
C HIS A 33 4.58 6.43 13.29
N ILE A 34 4.66 5.21 12.75
CA ILE A 34 3.90 4.06 13.23
C ILE A 34 4.60 3.49 14.48
N GLN A 35 3.83 3.29 15.56
CA GLN A 35 4.33 2.71 16.82
C GLN A 35 4.08 1.21 16.94
N ASP A 36 3.13 0.69 16.16
CA ASP A 36 2.75 -0.71 16.14
C ASP A 36 3.63 -1.47 15.16
N SER A 37 4.38 -2.47 15.64
CA SER A 37 5.29 -3.25 14.80
C SER A 37 4.56 -4.00 13.69
N ASP A 38 3.35 -4.47 13.95
CA ASP A 38 2.60 -5.26 12.98
C ASP A 38 2.13 -4.36 11.83
N MET A 39 1.78 -3.10 12.13
CA MET A 39 1.45 -2.09 11.13
C MET A 39 2.68 -1.61 10.34
N VAL A 40 3.86 -1.59 10.96
CA VAL A 40 5.13 -1.32 10.25
C VAL A 40 5.41 -2.43 9.25
N GLU A 41 5.34 -3.69 9.67
CA GLU A 41 5.54 -4.84 8.78
C GLU A 41 4.54 -4.84 7.62
N LEU A 42 3.26 -4.51 7.89
CA LEU A 42 2.24 -4.38 6.84
C LEU A 42 2.59 -3.28 5.83
N ALA A 43 3.03 -2.11 6.30
CA ALA A 43 3.42 -1.00 5.44
C ALA A 43 4.66 -1.34 4.59
N GLU A 44 5.65 -2.01 5.16
CA GLU A 44 6.85 -2.49 4.45
C GLU A 44 6.48 -3.52 3.37
N GLN A 45 5.55 -4.44 3.67
CA GLN A 45 5.06 -5.42 2.69
C GLN A 45 4.33 -4.77 1.52
N VAL A 46 3.48 -3.77 1.79
CA VAL A 46 2.84 -2.98 0.74
C VAL A 46 3.89 -2.25 -0.11
N LEU A 47 4.89 -1.67 0.53
CA LEU A 47 5.98 -0.97 -0.14
C LEU A 47 6.72 -1.90 -1.11
N GLU A 48 7.16 -3.07 -0.64
CA GLU A 48 7.90 -4.04 -1.46
C GLU A 48 7.08 -4.46 -2.69
N LYS A 49 5.77 -4.69 -2.53
CA LYS A 49 4.88 -5.04 -3.63
C LYS A 49 4.70 -3.89 -4.62
N LEU A 50 4.55 -2.66 -4.14
CA LEU A 50 4.42 -1.46 -4.97
C LEU A 50 5.70 -1.18 -5.76
N GLU A 51 6.87 -1.37 -5.16
CA GLU A 51 8.15 -1.22 -5.84
C GLU A 51 8.41 -2.33 -6.87
N ALA A 52 7.93 -3.54 -6.60
CA ALA A 52 8.09 -4.69 -7.49
C ALA A 52 7.13 -4.69 -8.70
N MET A 53 6.11 -3.82 -8.72
CA MET A 53 5.12 -3.77 -9.80
C MET A 53 5.24 -2.54 -10.69
N SER A 54 4.73 -2.65 -11.91
CA SER A 54 4.66 -1.52 -12.84
C SER A 54 3.43 -0.64 -12.60
N ASP A 55 3.44 0.57 -13.17
CA ASP A 55 2.30 1.48 -13.10
C ASP A 55 1.05 0.88 -13.78
N GLU A 56 1.22 0.09 -14.84
CA GLU A 56 0.11 -0.61 -15.51
C GLU A 56 -0.50 -1.72 -14.66
N GLU A 57 0.31 -2.39 -13.85
CA GLU A 57 -0.15 -3.39 -12.90
C GLU A 57 -0.86 -2.73 -11.72
N PHE A 58 -0.34 -1.60 -11.23
CA PHE A 58 -0.97 -0.81 -10.18
C PHE A 58 -2.33 -0.25 -10.61
N ALA A 59 -2.47 0.21 -11.85
CA ALA A 59 -3.74 0.70 -12.39
C ALA A 59 -4.86 -0.36 -12.44
N GLN A 60 -4.51 -1.64 -12.32
CA GLN A 60 -5.46 -2.77 -12.24
C GLN A 60 -5.83 -3.14 -10.79
N VAL A 61 -5.17 -2.54 -9.80
CA VAL A 61 -5.47 -2.78 -8.38
C VAL A 61 -6.78 -2.08 -8.04
N ALA A 62 -7.78 -2.86 -7.62
CA ALA A 62 -9.02 -2.32 -7.07
C ALA A 62 -8.80 -1.97 -5.60
N LEU A 63 -8.77 -0.67 -5.28
CA LEU A 63 -8.66 -0.16 -3.92
C LEU A 63 -10.06 -0.04 -3.30
N GLU A 64 -10.69 -1.18 -3.06
CA GLU A 64 -11.97 -1.23 -2.35
C GLU A 64 -11.73 -1.68 -0.91
N ALA A 65 -11.95 -0.77 0.04
CA ALA A 65 -11.86 -1.10 1.46
C ALA A 65 -12.93 -2.14 1.83
N ALA A 66 -12.54 -3.20 2.54
CA ALA A 66 -13.49 -4.19 3.03
C ALA A 66 -14.22 -3.66 4.28
N GLU A 67 -15.55 -3.75 4.28
CA GLU A 67 -16.42 -3.49 5.45
C GLU A 67 -16.29 -4.55 6.55
#